data_AF-A0A2B7ZDG1-F1
#
_entry.id   AF-A0A2B7ZDG1-F1
#
_cell.length_a   1.000
_cell.length_b   1.000
_cell.length_c   1.000
_cell.angle_alpha   90.00
_cell.angle_beta   90.00
_cell.angle_gamma   90.00
#
_symmetry.space_group_name_H-M   'P 1'
#
loop_
_entity.id
_entity.type
_entity.pdbx_description
1 polymer ?
#
loop_
_entity_poly.entity_id
_entity_poly.type
_entity_poly.pdbx_seq_one_letter_code
_entity_poly.pdbx_strand_id
1 'polypeptide(L)'
;MPSSILYLENESINMNSDDSDDSDNSDNSDNSKLSFVGLVALLATAATSTPVEASAVDVTAADWNCFQKTGGAGHAQLKKLHREFNRKFGAARLRLAAGQCYTVQCDGHYFGLCTGDVYGDLERPNHRNIAANTSPESGRQCVIYLGDDNLRYRYDNAPIQGRYKTDLRKC
;
A
#
# COMPACT_ATOMS: atom_id res chain seq x y z
N MET A 1 -14.07 20.74 -28.40
CA MET A 1 -14.52 21.11 -27.05
C MET A 1 -13.27 21.22 -26.19
N PRO A 2 -12.94 22.38 -25.62
CA PRO A 2 -11.67 22.56 -24.91
C PRO A 2 -11.74 21.97 -23.50
N SER A 3 -10.64 21.31 -23.12
CA SER A 3 -10.33 20.83 -21.78
C SER A 3 -10.05 21.99 -20.83
N SER A 4 -10.64 21.97 -19.64
CA SER A 4 -10.24 22.81 -18.51
C SER A 4 -9.74 21.91 -17.39
N ILE A 5 -8.43 21.99 -17.14
CA ILE A 5 -7.75 21.38 -15.98
C ILE A 5 -7.85 22.38 -14.83
N LEU A 6 -8.51 21.98 -13.74
CA LEU A 6 -8.50 22.74 -12.48
C LEU A 6 -7.27 22.34 -11.67
N TYR A 7 -6.41 23.32 -11.39
CA TYR A 7 -5.36 23.26 -10.38
C TYR A 7 -5.99 23.28 -8.98
N LEU A 8 -5.55 22.41 -8.08
CA LEU A 8 -5.79 22.56 -6.64
C LEU A 8 -4.53 23.12 -5.99
N GLU A 9 -4.73 24.26 -5.33
CA GLU A 9 -3.72 25.03 -4.61
C GLU A 9 -3.26 24.32 -3.33
N ASN A 10 -1.99 24.54 -3.02
CA ASN A 10 -1.23 23.91 -1.95
C ASN A 10 -1.31 24.83 -0.71
N GLU A 11 -2.16 24.52 0.27
CA GLU A 11 -2.19 25.25 1.54
C GLU A 11 -0.99 24.86 2.42
N SER A 12 -0.04 25.77 2.53
CA SER A 12 1.07 25.74 3.48
C SER A 12 0.60 26.13 4.87
N ILE A 13 0.78 25.24 5.85
CA ILE A 13 0.53 25.51 7.27
C ILE A 13 1.64 26.42 7.80
N ASN A 14 1.19 27.58 8.28
CA ASN A 14 1.93 28.65 8.93
C ASN A 14 2.30 28.24 10.38
N MET A 15 3.58 28.27 10.75
CA MET A 15 4.01 28.14 12.15
C MET A 15 4.53 29.49 12.61
N ASN A 16 3.72 30.17 13.42
CA ASN A 16 4.05 31.40 14.13
C ASN A 16 5.23 31.16 15.09
N SER A 17 6.21 32.06 15.05
CA SER A 17 7.18 32.30 16.10
C SER A 17 6.69 33.49 16.94
N ASP A 18 6.33 33.24 18.19
CA ASP A 18 6.08 34.30 19.18
C ASP A 18 7.35 34.52 20.02
N ASP A 19 7.81 35.78 20.01
CA ASP A 19 8.86 36.35 20.84
C ASP A 19 8.41 36.51 22.31
N SER A 20 9.33 36.41 23.27
CA SER A 20 9.21 37.02 24.61
C SER A 20 10.59 37.15 25.30
N ASP A 21 11.09 38.38 25.26
CA ASP A 21 11.99 39.18 26.13
C ASP A 21 12.69 38.60 27.38
N ASP A 22 14.00 38.94 27.42
CA ASP A 22 14.87 39.48 28.48
C ASP A 22 14.54 39.32 29.99
N SER A 23 15.57 38.93 30.75
CA SER A 23 15.95 39.54 32.04
C SER A 23 17.36 39.12 32.49
N ASP A 24 18.25 40.10 32.64
CA ASP A 24 19.56 40.04 33.31
C ASP A 24 19.43 39.81 34.84
N ASN A 25 20.38 39.10 35.47
CA ASN A 25 21.10 39.57 36.66
C ASN A 25 22.31 38.67 37.04
N SER A 26 23.34 39.33 37.58
CA SER A 26 24.73 38.96 37.84
C SER A 26 25.06 37.88 38.88
N ASP A 27 26.35 37.50 38.80
CA ASP A 27 27.29 37.01 39.84
C ASP A 27 27.17 35.56 40.32
N ASN A 28 28.12 34.71 39.91
CA ASN A 28 29.29 34.42 40.76
C ASN A 28 30.38 33.62 40.03
N SER A 29 31.62 33.92 40.41
CA SER A 29 32.86 33.21 40.10
C SER A 29 32.77 31.71 40.37
N ASP A 30 33.14 30.86 39.41
CA ASP A 30 34.03 29.72 39.65
C ASP A 30 34.56 29.07 38.36
N ASN A 31 35.82 28.67 38.46
CA ASN A 31 36.66 28.11 37.40
C ASN A 31 36.05 26.91 36.68
N SER A 32 36.05 26.93 35.34
CA SER A 32 36.15 25.72 34.53
C SER A 32 36.70 26.04 33.13
N LYS A 33 37.99 25.79 32.95
CA LYS A 33 38.57 25.51 31.63
C LYS A 33 37.94 24.21 31.10
N LEU A 34 37.11 24.29 30.07
CA LEU A 34 36.87 23.17 29.15
C LEU A 34 36.71 23.69 27.72
N SER A 35 37.80 23.52 26.98
CA SER A 35 37.81 23.35 25.52
C SER A 35 36.89 22.19 25.15
N PHE A 36 35.99 22.35 24.18
CA PHE A 36 35.68 21.31 23.20
C PHE A 36 35.14 21.92 21.91
N VAL A 37 35.99 21.83 20.90
CA VAL A 37 35.72 21.87 19.46
C VAL A 37 34.64 20.83 19.12
N GLY A 38 33.66 21.18 18.28
CA GLY A 38 32.76 20.17 17.72
C GLY A 38 31.48 20.70 17.07
N LEU A 39 31.60 21.51 16.01
CA LEU A 39 30.49 21.75 15.09
C LEU A 39 30.21 20.44 14.32
N VAL A 40 29.21 19.67 14.76
CA VAL A 40 28.66 18.55 13.98
C VAL A 40 27.68 19.14 12.96
N ALA A 41 28.12 19.24 11.71
CA ALA A 41 27.21 19.57 10.60
C ALA A 41 26.34 18.34 10.30
N LEU A 42 25.04 18.38 10.65
CA LEU A 42 24.05 17.44 10.14
C LEU A 42 23.86 17.71 8.64
N LEU A 43 24.40 16.85 7.77
CA LEU A 43 23.99 16.83 6.36
C LEU A 43 22.61 16.16 6.27
N ALA A 44 21.55 16.97 6.23
CA ALA A 44 20.24 16.52 5.83
C ALA A 44 20.28 16.14 4.34
N THR A 45 20.39 14.84 4.05
CA THR A 45 20.23 14.33 2.69
C THR A 45 18.73 14.35 2.37
N ALA A 46 18.30 15.37 1.64
CA ALA A 46 16.96 15.39 1.06
C ALA A 46 16.89 14.29 -0.01
N ALA A 47 16.29 13.15 0.33
CA ALA A 47 15.91 12.15 -0.66
C ALA A 47 14.82 12.77 -1.54
N THR A 48 15.21 13.21 -2.73
CA THR A 48 14.25 13.57 -3.77
C THR A 48 13.51 12.29 -4.14
N SER A 49 12.27 12.15 -3.67
CA SER A 49 11.39 11.08 -4.11
C SER A 49 11.13 11.31 -5.59
N THR A 50 11.82 10.56 -6.46
CA THR A 50 11.44 10.49 -7.85
C THR A 50 10.01 9.93 -7.88
N PRO A 51 9.05 10.63 -8.52
CA PRO A 51 7.75 10.05 -8.74
C PRO A 51 7.98 8.78 -9.56
N VAL A 52 7.61 7.64 -9.00
CA VAL A 52 7.61 6.38 -9.73
C VAL A 52 6.59 6.57 -10.85
N GLU A 53 7.11 6.76 -12.06
CA GLU A 53 6.33 6.83 -13.28
C GLU A 53 5.44 5.58 -13.30
N ALA A 54 4.14 5.79 -13.12
CA ALA A 54 3.17 4.72 -13.16
C ALA A 54 3.23 4.15 -14.58
N SER A 55 3.84 2.98 -14.75
CA SER A 55 3.75 2.25 -16.01
C SER A 55 2.27 2.20 -16.38
N ALA A 56 1.94 2.82 -17.52
CA ALA A 56 0.60 2.78 -18.07
C ALA A 56 0.31 1.33 -18.43
N VAL A 57 -0.26 0.60 -17.47
CA VAL A 57 -0.84 -0.71 -17.73
C VAL A 57 -1.98 -0.44 -18.70
N ASP A 58 -1.95 -1.07 -19.86
CA ASP A 58 -3.10 -1.17 -20.74
C ASP A 58 -4.12 -2.10 -20.07
N VAL A 59 -4.78 -1.57 -19.03
CA VAL A 59 -5.93 -2.18 -18.36
C VAL A 59 -7.14 -1.96 -19.27
N THR A 60 -7.16 -2.66 -20.40
CA THR A 60 -8.41 -2.98 -21.06
C THR A 60 -9.35 -3.57 -20.00
N ALA A 61 -10.45 -2.85 -19.74
CA ALA A 61 -11.41 -3.00 -18.64
C ALA A 61 -11.16 -4.20 -17.71
N ALA A 62 -10.18 -4.07 -16.81
CA ALA A 62 -9.88 -5.12 -15.86
C ALA A 62 -11.09 -5.33 -14.95
N ASP A 63 -11.70 -6.51 -15.05
CA ASP A 63 -12.93 -6.85 -14.34
C ASP A 63 -12.79 -8.16 -13.55
N TRP A 64 -13.58 -8.27 -12.49
CA TRP A 64 -13.63 -9.47 -11.67
C TRP A 64 -14.47 -10.54 -12.36
N ASN A 65 -13.85 -11.67 -12.69
CA ASN A 65 -14.58 -12.86 -13.09
C ASN A 65 -15.06 -13.61 -11.85
N CYS A 66 -16.30 -13.35 -11.46
CA CYS A 66 -16.97 -14.02 -10.34
C CYS A 66 -17.80 -15.21 -10.81
N PHE A 67 -17.49 -16.40 -10.28
CA PHE A 67 -18.27 -17.61 -10.53
C PHE A 67 -19.70 -17.49 -10.00
N GLN A 68 -19.88 -16.82 -8.86
CA GLN A 68 -21.21 -16.52 -8.32
C GLN A 68 -21.45 -15.01 -8.34
N LYS A 69 -22.62 -14.60 -8.82
CA LYS A 69 -22.99 -13.18 -8.94
C LYS A 69 -23.44 -12.54 -7.62
N THR A 70 -23.73 -13.35 -6.59
CA THR A 70 -24.17 -12.89 -5.27
C THR A 70 -23.42 -13.60 -4.14
N GLY A 71 -23.46 -13.05 -2.93
CA GLY A 71 -22.88 -13.62 -1.72
C GLY A 71 -21.54 -13.03 -1.28
N GLY A 72 -20.96 -12.11 -2.07
CA GLY A 72 -19.87 -11.26 -1.62
C GLY A 72 -20.37 -10.03 -0.85
N ALA A 73 -19.49 -9.39 -0.08
CA ALA A 73 -19.79 -8.19 0.70
C ALA A 73 -19.43 -6.86 0.02
N GLY A 74 -19.32 -6.84 -1.31
CA GLY A 74 -19.14 -5.60 -2.06
C GLY A 74 -17.72 -5.03 -2.08
N HIS A 75 -17.58 -3.92 -2.81
CA HIS A 75 -16.31 -3.22 -3.00
C HIS A 75 -15.74 -2.64 -1.70
N ALA A 76 -16.59 -2.23 -0.76
CA ALA A 76 -16.15 -1.71 0.54
C ALA A 76 -15.41 -2.78 1.35
N GLN A 77 -15.91 -4.02 1.37
CA GLN A 77 -15.22 -5.13 2.03
C GLN A 77 -13.90 -5.46 1.33
N LEU A 78 -13.86 -5.46 0.00
CA LEU A 78 -12.62 -5.64 -0.76
C LEU A 78 -11.57 -4.58 -0.39
N LYS A 79 -11.95 -3.30 -0.31
CA LYS A 79 -11.04 -2.22 0.11
C LYS A 79 -10.54 -2.41 1.54
N LYS A 80 -11.40 -2.91 2.45
CA LYS A 80 -10.99 -3.25 3.82
C LYS A 80 -9.95 -4.37 3.82
N LEU A 81 -10.23 -5.47 3.14
CA LEU A 81 -9.31 -6.60 3.01
C LEU A 81 -7.98 -6.21 2.36
N HIS A 82 -8.00 -5.34 1.34
CA HIS A 82 -6.78 -4.82 0.72
C HIS A 82 -5.89 -4.07 1.72
N ARG A 83 -6.46 -3.19 2.55
CA ARG A 83 -5.70 -2.50 3.62
C ARG A 83 -5.09 -3.49 4.59
N GLU A 84 -5.86 -4.49 5.01
CA GLU A 84 -5.39 -5.54 5.90
C GLU A 84 -4.31 -6.41 5.28
N PHE A 85 -4.43 -6.71 3.98
CA PHE A 85 -3.39 -7.40 3.22
C PHE A 85 -2.07 -6.64 3.25
N ASN A 86 -2.10 -5.33 2.97
CA ASN A 86 -0.90 -4.49 3.04
C ASN A 86 -0.34 -4.38 4.46
N ARG A 87 -1.21 -4.34 5.49
CA ARG A 87 -0.77 -4.36 6.88
C ARG A 87 -0.06 -5.67 7.25
N LYS A 88 -0.54 -6.81 6.75
CA LYS A 88 -0.03 -8.13 7.12
C LYS A 88 1.17 -8.58 6.30
N PHE A 89 1.22 -8.25 5.00
CA PHE A 89 2.27 -8.69 4.08
C PHE A 89 3.21 -7.57 3.63
N GLY A 90 2.91 -6.32 4.00
CA GLY A 90 3.61 -5.14 3.52
C GLY A 90 3.06 -4.62 2.20
N ALA A 91 3.33 -3.33 1.93
CA ALA A 91 2.96 -2.68 0.66
C ALA A 91 3.95 -2.99 -0.48
N ALA A 92 5.13 -3.52 -0.17
CA ALA A 92 6.10 -3.94 -1.17
C ALA A 92 5.56 -5.10 -2.03
N ARG A 93 6.12 -5.22 -3.24
CA ARG A 93 5.77 -6.30 -4.18
C ARG A 93 6.17 -7.64 -3.58
N LEU A 94 5.27 -8.62 -3.64
CA LEU A 94 5.52 -9.96 -3.11
C LEU A 94 6.16 -10.86 -4.16
N ARG A 95 7.18 -11.61 -3.77
CA ARG A 95 7.71 -12.73 -4.54
C ARG A 95 6.97 -13.98 -4.11
N LEU A 96 6.36 -14.67 -5.06
CA LEU A 96 5.60 -15.88 -4.81
C LEU A 96 6.29 -17.08 -5.46
N ALA A 97 6.30 -18.22 -4.76
CA ALA A 97 6.71 -19.50 -5.34
C ALA A 97 5.58 -20.09 -6.20
N ALA A 98 5.91 -21.09 -7.02
CA ALA A 98 4.91 -21.83 -7.79
C ALA A 98 3.86 -22.45 -6.84
N GLY A 99 2.58 -22.31 -7.19
CA GLY A 99 1.45 -22.76 -6.40
C GLY A 99 1.30 -22.05 -5.05
N GLN A 100 1.87 -20.84 -4.86
CA GLN A 100 1.76 -20.11 -3.60
C GLN A 100 0.61 -19.10 -3.63
N CYS A 101 -0.09 -18.97 -2.51
CA CYS A 101 -1.00 -17.86 -2.23
C CYS A 101 -0.58 -17.14 -0.95
N TYR A 102 -0.61 -15.80 -0.99
CA TYR A 102 -0.69 -14.96 0.20
C TYR A 102 -2.14 -14.51 0.36
N THR A 103 -2.72 -14.66 1.55
CA THR A 103 -4.15 -14.39 1.76
C THR A 103 -4.39 -13.79 3.12
N VAL A 104 -5.27 -12.78 3.18
CA VAL A 104 -5.86 -12.32 4.44
C VAL A 104 -7.31 -12.75 4.57
N GLN A 105 -7.74 -13.00 5.80
CA GLN A 105 -9.14 -13.25 6.16
C GLN A 105 -9.61 -12.23 7.18
N CYS A 106 -10.64 -11.46 6.86
CA CYS A 106 -11.38 -10.64 7.82
C CYS A 106 -12.89 -10.88 7.67
N ASP A 107 -13.62 -10.99 8.76
CA ASP A 107 -15.10 -11.05 8.77
C ASP A 107 -15.67 -12.13 7.82
N GLY A 108 -15.02 -13.29 7.77
CA GLY A 108 -15.41 -14.39 6.88
C GLY A 108 -15.10 -14.18 5.39
N HIS A 109 -14.45 -13.07 5.01
CA HIS A 109 -14.07 -12.77 3.64
C HIS A 109 -12.56 -12.82 3.45
N TYR A 110 -12.15 -13.08 2.22
CA TYR A 110 -10.78 -13.36 1.84
C TYR A 110 -10.34 -12.47 0.69
N PHE A 111 -9.11 -11.98 0.76
CA PHE A 111 -8.41 -11.35 -0.35
C PHE A 111 -7.00 -11.93 -0.43
N GLY A 112 -6.56 -12.28 -1.64
CA GLY A 112 -5.24 -12.87 -1.81
C GLY A 112 -4.65 -12.69 -3.19
N LEU A 113 -3.34 -12.87 -3.26
CA LEU A 113 -2.54 -12.95 -4.47
C LEU A 113 -2.00 -14.37 -4.58
N CYS A 114 -2.20 -15.00 -5.74
CA CYS A 114 -1.79 -16.37 -6.01
C CYS A 114 -1.03 -16.47 -7.32
N THR A 115 -0.11 -17.44 -7.41
CA THR A 115 0.50 -17.86 -8.69
C THR A 115 -0.20 -19.11 -9.23
N GLY A 116 0.03 -19.43 -10.50
CA GLY A 116 -0.21 -20.76 -11.05
C GLY A 116 0.76 -21.81 -10.48
N ASP A 117 0.54 -23.07 -10.84
CA ASP A 117 1.23 -24.23 -10.24
C ASP A 117 2.63 -24.50 -10.84
N VAL A 118 2.97 -23.86 -11.97
CA VAL A 118 4.16 -24.23 -12.76
C VAL A 118 5.40 -23.42 -12.38
N TYR A 119 5.28 -22.11 -12.21
CA TYR A 119 6.40 -21.23 -11.87
C TYR A 119 5.99 -20.11 -10.91
N GLY A 120 6.94 -19.70 -10.07
CA GLY A 120 6.80 -18.54 -9.20
C GLY A 120 7.00 -17.23 -9.97
N ASP A 121 6.57 -16.13 -9.38
CA ASP A 121 6.64 -14.83 -10.02
C ASP A 121 6.74 -13.68 -9.00
N LEU A 122 7.13 -12.51 -9.46
CA LEU A 122 7.10 -11.27 -8.70
C LEU A 122 5.83 -10.51 -9.03
N GLU A 123 5.10 -10.10 -8.01
CA GLU A 123 3.92 -9.25 -8.15
C GLU A 123 4.21 -8.03 -9.05
N ARG A 124 3.33 -7.79 -10.02
CA ARG A 124 3.48 -6.68 -10.96
C ARG A 124 3.21 -5.32 -10.28
N PRO A 125 3.94 -4.25 -10.64
CA PRO A 125 3.73 -2.92 -10.08
C PRO A 125 2.26 -2.48 -10.17
N ASN A 126 1.72 -1.93 -9.09
CA ASN A 126 0.37 -1.35 -9.01
C ASN A 126 -0.84 -2.30 -9.22
N HIS A 127 -0.63 -3.57 -9.60
CA HIS A 127 -1.74 -4.50 -9.91
C HIS A 127 -2.66 -4.75 -8.71
N ARG A 128 -2.12 -4.80 -7.49
CA ARG A 128 -2.91 -4.96 -6.27
C ARG A 128 -3.86 -3.81 -6.01
N ASN A 129 -3.42 -2.58 -6.28
CA ASN A 129 -4.26 -1.40 -6.15
C ASN A 129 -5.36 -1.40 -7.22
N ILE A 130 -5.03 -1.79 -8.45
CA ILE A 130 -6.02 -1.95 -9.53
C ILE A 130 -7.07 -2.97 -9.12
N ALA A 131 -6.66 -4.18 -8.72
CA ALA A 131 -7.59 -5.23 -8.28
C ALA A 131 -8.50 -4.76 -7.13
N ALA A 132 -7.94 -4.05 -6.14
CA ALA A 132 -8.72 -3.51 -5.01
C ALA A 132 -9.65 -2.35 -5.42
N ASN A 133 -9.36 -1.64 -6.51
CA ASN A 133 -10.16 -0.53 -7.02
C ASN A 133 -11.20 -0.96 -8.06
N THR A 134 -11.07 -2.14 -8.65
CA THR A 134 -12.14 -2.76 -9.45
C THR A 134 -13.18 -3.39 -8.52
N SER A 135 -14.46 -3.08 -8.73
CA SER A 135 -15.56 -3.60 -7.91
C SER A 135 -15.91 -5.04 -8.32
N PRO A 136 -15.96 -6.02 -7.39
CA PRO A 136 -16.51 -7.35 -7.67
C PRO A 136 -18.04 -7.37 -7.59
N GLU A 137 -18.68 -6.20 -7.45
CA GLU A 137 -20.11 -6.04 -7.19
C GLU A 137 -20.56 -6.91 -6.00
N SER A 138 -21.65 -7.66 -6.12
CA SER A 138 -22.08 -8.62 -5.11
C SER A 138 -21.45 -10.01 -5.27
N GLY A 139 -20.51 -10.19 -6.21
CA GLY A 139 -19.96 -11.49 -6.56
C GLY A 139 -19.07 -12.10 -5.48
N ARG A 140 -18.98 -13.44 -5.50
CA ARG A 140 -17.99 -14.21 -4.73
C ARG A 140 -17.31 -15.26 -5.60
N GLN A 141 -16.28 -15.91 -5.06
CA GLN A 141 -15.39 -16.78 -5.84
C GLN A 141 -14.85 -16.03 -7.06
N CYS A 142 -14.41 -14.79 -6.84
CA CYS A 142 -13.97 -13.89 -7.87
C CYS A 142 -12.46 -14.00 -8.10
N VAL A 143 -12.08 -13.91 -9.36
CA VAL A 143 -10.69 -13.87 -9.79
C VAL A 143 -10.51 -12.74 -10.78
N ILE A 144 -9.43 -11.98 -10.63
CA ILE A 144 -9.01 -10.97 -11.61
C ILE A 144 -7.57 -11.25 -12.02
N TYR A 145 -7.35 -11.26 -13.34
CA TYR A 145 -6.05 -11.39 -13.98
C TYR A 145 -5.67 -10.02 -14.53
N LEU A 146 -4.48 -9.57 -14.20
CA LEU A 146 -3.96 -8.28 -14.63
C LEU A 146 -2.64 -8.59 -15.36
N GLY A 147 -2.71 -8.74 -16.68
CA GLY A 147 -1.59 -9.20 -17.51
C GLY A 147 -1.69 -10.70 -17.83
N ASP A 148 -0.68 -11.47 -17.41
CA ASP A 148 -0.65 -12.93 -17.61
C ASP A 148 -1.64 -13.67 -16.71
N ASP A 149 -1.87 -14.95 -17.03
CA ASP A 149 -2.75 -15.87 -16.30
C ASP A 149 -2.07 -16.55 -15.10
N ASN A 150 -0.76 -16.36 -14.92
CA ASN A 150 -0.02 -16.95 -13.82
C ASN A 150 -0.29 -16.20 -12.50
N LEU A 151 -0.23 -14.87 -12.50
CA LEU A 151 -0.55 -14.05 -11.33
C LEU A 151 -2.02 -13.62 -11.30
N ARG A 152 -2.72 -13.96 -10.21
CA ARG A 152 -4.13 -13.61 -10.05
C ARG A 152 -4.46 -13.15 -8.65
N TYR A 153 -5.34 -12.16 -8.56
CA TYR A 153 -5.95 -11.77 -7.30
C TYR A 153 -7.27 -12.52 -7.12
N ARG A 154 -7.59 -12.87 -5.88
CA ARG A 154 -8.83 -13.56 -5.53
C ARG A 154 -9.58 -12.80 -4.45
N TYR A 155 -10.90 -12.78 -4.57
CA TYR A 155 -11.84 -12.26 -3.58
C TYR A 155 -12.96 -13.26 -3.36
N ASP A 156 -13.21 -13.62 -2.10
CA ASP A 156 -14.18 -14.67 -1.78
C ASP A 156 -14.76 -14.53 -0.36
N ASN A 157 -15.86 -15.23 -0.09
CA ASN A 157 -16.41 -15.44 1.25
C ASN A 157 -16.18 -16.87 1.77
N ALA A 158 -15.49 -17.70 0.97
CA ALA A 158 -15.02 -19.02 1.35
C ALA A 158 -13.49 -19.02 1.38
N PRO A 159 -12.87 -19.85 2.23
CA PRO A 159 -11.42 -19.91 2.28
C PRO A 159 -10.85 -20.30 0.91
N ILE A 160 -9.78 -19.60 0.52
CA ILE A 160 -9.00 -19.90 -0.68
C ILE A 160 -8.23 -21.22 -0.41
N GLN A 161 -8.94 -22.33 -0.55
CA GLN A 161 -8.43 -23.69 -0.39
C GLN A 161 -8.26 -24.35 -1.76
N GLY A 162 -7.38 -25.36 -1.85
CA GLY A 162 -7.13 -26.11 -3.07
C GLY A 162 -5.67 -26.53 -3.21
N ARG A 163 -5.18 -26.55 -4.45
CA ARG A 163 -3.80 -26.96 -4.81
C ARG A 163 -2.70 -26.02 -4.30
N TYR A 164 -3.07 -24.86 -3.76
CA TYR A 164 -2.12 -23.84 -3.37
C TYR A 164 -1.58 -24.04 -1.96
N LYS A 165 -0.29 -23.77 -1.79
CA LYS A 165 0.30 -23.49 -0.48
C LYS A 165 -0.14 -22.08 -0.07
N THR A 166 -0.96 -21.97 0.95
CA THR A 166 -1.53 -20.68 1.38
C THR A 166 -0.87 -20.21 2.68
N ASP A 167 -0.21 -19.05 2.64
CA ASP A 167 0.10 -18.25 3.84
C ASP A 167 -1.13 -17.39 4.15
N LEU A 168 -1.95 -17.90 5.08
CA LEU A 168 -3.19 -17.26 5.52
C LEU A 168 -2.93 -16.46 6.80
N ARG A 169 -3.26 -15.17 6.78
CA ARG A 169 -3.18 -14.28 7.95
C ARG A 169 -4.56 -13.73 8.30
N LYS A 170 -4.99 -13.94 9.54
CA LYS A 170 -6.26 -13.41 10.02
C LYS A 170 -6.12 -11.96 10.46
N CYS A 171 -7.14 -11.18 10.16
CA CYS A 171 -7.49 -9.94 10.86
C CYS A 171 -8.09 -10.38 12.20
#